data_AF-A0A3L7A7J6-F1
#
_entry.id   AF-A0A3L7A7J6-F1
#
_cell.length_a   1.000
_cell.length_b   1.000
_cell.length_c   1.000
_cell.angle_alpha   90.00
_cell.angle_beta   90.00
_cell.angle_gamma   90.00
#
_symmetry.space_group_name_H-M   'P 1'
#
loop_
_entity.id
_entity.type
_entity.pdbx_description
1 polymer ?
#
loop_
_entity_poly.entity_id
_entity_poly.type
_entity_poly.pdbx_seq_one_letter_code
_entity_poly.pdbx_strand_id
1 'polypeptide(L)'
;MTTDPRLNHRVQEFAPAYVREAAAAIAATVAKLPQSAAAKFRQFEEAAFAAEAAAGAARAKRDEKLRPISALRQAVAQSTTPHPANIALLEELTPELEHAEELFSRFNAERISTGAAFSAIQRALEALPPNARFVAVESSAPKKADTLIAVRETIAGLKRDIHALESSAPTTEEQEATLRAAIAKRGEAGRPRMDRTGRLKTDATATAQAAALAVACWLNPEGVFARMVEDGALREGGSLSAAEKAAALTTLRASLFEVELLEEALLQRDGGTRRADADPLAILGIRVEAGRAARAA
;
A
#
# COMPACT_ATOMS: atom_id res chain seq x y z
N MET A 1 -12.78 31.15 -6.36
CA MET A 1 -11.38 31.46 -5.98
C MET A 1 -10.51 31.02 -7.16
N THR A 2 -10.00 31.97 -7.94
CA THR A 2 -9.05 31.70 -9.02
C THR A 2 -7.66 31.60 -8.41
N THR A 3 -7.11 30.39 -8.31
CA THR A 3 -5.68 30.20 -8.08
C THR A 3 -4.91 30.95 -9.15
N ASP A 4 -4.04 31.88 -8.76
CA ASP A 4 -3.22 32.63 -9.71
C ASP A 4 -2.31 31.64 -10.46
N PRO A 5 -2.49 31.44 -11.79
CA PRO A 5 -1.71 30.48 -12.57
C PRO A 5 -0.21 30.79 -12.56
N ARG A 6 0.19 32.00 -12.13
CA ARG A 6 1.60 32.41 -12.01
C ARG A 6 2.34 31.79 -10.83
N LEU A 7 1.63 31.42 -9.75
CA LEU A 7 2.23 30.74 -8.60
C LEU A 7 2.61 29.29 -8.93
N ASN A 8 1.81 28.61 -9.76
CA ASN A 8 2.13 27.25 -10.23
C ASN A 8 3.39 27.24 -11.12
N HIS A 9 3.58 28.28 -11.94
CA HIS A 9 4.72 28.36 -12.85
C HIS A 9 6.06 28.60 -12.13
N ARG A 10 6.07 29.37 -11.03
CA ARG A 10 7.31 29.63 -10.25
C ARG A 10 7.74 28.44 -9.40
N VAL A 11 6.81 27.68 -8.84
CA VAL A 11 7.15 26.46 -8.09
C VAL A 11 7.75 25.39 -9.03
N GLN A 12 7.29 25.32 -10.28
CA GLN A 12 7.86 24.43 -11.29
C GLN A 12 9.28 24.83 -11.73
N GLU A 13 9.62 26.11 -11.70
CA GLU A 13 10.93 26.60 -12.14
C GLU A 13 12.06 26.26 -11.16
N PHE A 14 11.77 26.22 -9.86
CA PHE A 14 12.71 25.88 -8.79
C PHE A 14 12.58 24.46 -8.25
N ALA A 15 11.64 23.67 -8.79
CA ALA A 15 11.51 22.27 -8.41
C ALA A 15 12.75 21.49 -8.86
N PRO A 16 13.30 20.59 -8.00
CA PRO A 16 14.34 19.67 -8.41
C PRO A 16 13.95 18.90 -9.68
N ALA A 17 14.93 18.56 -10.52
CA ALA A 17 14.68 17.90 -11.81
C ALA A 17 13.78 16.65 -11.68
N TYR A 18 14.00 15.82 -10.65
CA TYR A 18 13.21 14.61 -10.40
C TYR A 18 11.73 14.89 -10.13
N VAL A 19 11.39 16.04 -9.51
CA VAL A 19 9.99 16.43 -9.25
C VAL A 19 9.28 16.79 -10.56
N ARG A 20 10.00 17.47 -11.47
CA ARG A 20 9.46 17.84 -12.78
C ARG A 20 9.24 16.61 -13.67
N GLU A 21 10.18 15.66 -13.65
CA GLU A 21 10.06 14.39 -14.36
C GLU A 21 8.87 13.57 -13.86
N ALA A 22 8.70 13.45 -12.54
CA ALA A 22 7.55 12.77 -11.94
C ALA A 22 6.22 13.43 -12.32
N ALA A 23 6.14 14.76 -12.24
CA ALA A 23 4.94 15.52 -12.65
C ALA A 23 4.61 15.33 -14.15
N ALA A 24 5.63 15.33 -15.02
CA ALA A 24 5.45 15.08 -16.45
C ALA A 24 4.98 13.64 -16.73
N ALA A 25 5.51 12.65 -16.00
CA ALA A 25 5.10 11.26 -16.10
C ALA A 25 3.63 11.08 -15.68
N ILE A 26 3.22 11.66 -14.54
CA ILE A 26 1.83 11.65 -14.10
C ILE A 26 0.93 12.31 -15.16
N ALA A 27 1.29 13.50 -15.65
CA ALA A 27 0.48 14.21 -16.65
C ALA A 27 0.29 13.37 -17.93
N ALA A 28 1.36 12.70 -18.41
CA ALA A 28 1.30 11.81 -19.55
C ALA A 28 0.40 10.58 -19.30
N THR A 29 0.42 10.02 -18.08
CA THR A 29 -0.44 8.92 -17.68
C THR A 29 -1.90 9.36 -17.55
N VAL A 30 -2.17 10.50 -16.91
CA VAL A 30 -3.51 11.09 -16.75
C VAL A 30 -4.14 11.37 -18.12
N ALA A 31 -3.36 11.82 -19.10
CA ALA A 31 -3.83 12.02 -20.47
C ALA A 31 -4.31 10.73 -21.17
N LYS A 32 -3.88 9.55 -20.71
CA LYS A 32 -4.31 8.24 -21.22
C LYS A 32 -5.50 7.65 -20.46
N LEU A 33 -5.91 8.26 -19.35
CA LEU A 33 -7.02 7.76 -18.55
C LEU A 33 -8.37 7.95 -19.28
N PRO A 34 -9.35 7.07 -19.04
CA PRO A 34 -10.73 7.32 -19.43
C PRO A 34 -11.21 8.66 -18.88
N GLN A 35 -12.09 9.36 -19.62
CA GLN A 35 -12.53 10.71 -19.26
C GLN A 35 -13.13 10.79 -17.85
N SER A 36 -13.90 9.79 -17.42
CA SER A 36 -14.46 9.70 -16.07
C SER A 36 -13.38 9.62 -14.99
N ALA A 37 -12.34 8.82 -15.21
CA ALA A 37 -11.21 8.67 -14.31
C ALA A 37 -10.32 9.92 -14.27
N ALA A 38 -10.06 10.54 -15.42
CA ALA A 38 -9.34 11.82 -15.49
C ALA A 38 -10.11 12.95 -14.78
N ALA A 39 -11.45 12.96 -14.89
CA ALA A 39 -12.30 13.90 -14.15
C ALA A 39 -12.22 13.65 -12.64
N LYS A 40 -12.32 12.39 -12.19
CA LYS A 40 -12.13 12.02 -10.78
C LYS A 40 -10.75 12.44 -10.27
N PHE A 41 -9.69 12.16 -11.02
CA PHE A 41 -8.33 12.55 -10.64
C PHE A 41 -8.23 14.06 -10.38
N ARG A 42 -8.75 14.88 -11.28
CA ARG A 42 -8.79 16.35 -11.11
C ARG A 42 -9.62 16.78 -9.91
N GLN A 43 -10.76 16.13 -9.65
CA GLN A 43 -11.54 16.40 -8.45
C GLN A 43 -10.75 16.12 -7.16
N PHE A 44 -9.97 15.04 -7.12
CA PHE A 44 -9.10 14.75 -5.98
C PHE A 44 -7.95 15.75 -5.84
N GLU A 45 -7.35 16.17 -6.95
CA GLU A 45 -6.32 17.21 -6.97
C GLU A 45 -6.86 18.54 -6.41
N GLU A 46 -8.01 18.98 -6.91
CA GLU A 46 -8.70 20.19 -6.45
C GLU A 46 -9.10 20.09 -4.98
N ALA A 47 -9.64 18.95 -4.54
CA ALA A 47 -10.01 18.71 -3.15
C ALA A 47 -8.78 18.71 -2.22
N ALA A 48 -7.67 18.10 -2.63
CA ALA A 48 -6.43 18.10 -1.86
C ALA A 48 -5.87 19.52 -1.71
N PHE A 49 -5.88 20.31 -2.79
CA PHE A 49 -5.46 21.71 -2.75
C PHE A 49 -6.38 22.57 -1.86
N ALA A 50 -7.70 22.39 -1.96
CA ALA A 50 -8.67 23.10 -1.15
C ALA A 50 -8.52 22.75 0.35
N ALA A 51 -8.30 21.49 0.68
CA ALA A 51 -8.10 21.03 2.05
C ALA A 51 -6.79 21.57 2.65
N GLU A 52 -5.70 21.61 1.89
CA GLU A 52 -4.44 22.22 2.30
C GLU A 52 -4.60 23.73 2.56
N ALA A 53 -5.29 24.45 1.66
CA ALA A 53 -5.58 25.88 1.84
C ALA A 53 -6.46 26.15 3.07
N ALA A 54 -7.51 25.35 3.29
CA ALA A 54 -8.41 25.47 4.44
C ALA A 54 -7.68 25.23 5.77
N ALA A 55 -6.84 24.20 5.84
CA ALA A 55 -6.02 23.92 7.02
C ALA A 55 -4.99 25.02 7.27
N GLY A 56 -4.37 25.57 6.22
CA GLY A 56 -3.48 26.73 6.32
C GLY A 56 -4.19 27.96 6.90
N ALA A 57 -5.39 28.27 6.42
CA ALA A 57 -6.20 29.38 6.92
C ALA A 57 -6.64 29.15 8.39
N ALA A 58 -7.08 27.94 8.73
CA ALA A 58 -7.45 27.58 10.09
C ALA A 58 -6.27 27.67 11.06
N ARG A 59 -5.08 27.23 10.63
CA ARG A 59 -3.83 27.39 11.39
C ARG A 59 -3.51 28.85 11.65
N ALA A 60 -3.60 29.71 10.62
CA ALA A 60 -3.35 31.14 10.76
C ALA A 60 -4.30 31.80 11.77
N LYS A 61 -5.60 31.47 11.71
CA LYS A 61 -6.61 31.95 12.65
C LYS A 61 -6.35 31.48 14.09
N ARG A 62 -5.97 30.20 14.27
CA ARG A 62 -5.56 29.67 15.58
C ARG A 62 -4.36 30.43 16.12
N ASP A 63 -3.32 30.64 15.31
CA ASP A 63 -2.09 31.31 15.73
C ASP A 63 -2.34 32.80 16.06
N GLU A 64 -3.26 33.46 15.35
CA GLU A 64 -3.74 34.82 15.65
C GLU A 64 -4.40 34.90 17.04
N LYS A 65 -5.28 33.95 17.38
CA LYS A 65 -6.00 33.90 18.67
C LYS A 65 -5.11 33.44 19.82
N LEU A 66 -4.19 32.52 19.58
CA LEU A 66 -3.28 31.97 20.59
C LEU A 66 -2.30 33.04 21.11
N ARG A 67 -1.87 33.99 20.26
CA ARG A 67 -0.87 35.01 20.61
C ARG A 67 -1.30 35.95 21.76
N PRO A 68 -2.48 36.62 21.74
CA PRO A 68 -2.90 37.45 22.86
C PRO A 68 -3.17 36.62 24.13
N ILE A 69 -3.72 35.41 23.99
CA ILE A 69 -4.01 34.53 25.12
C ILE A 69 -2.72 34.06 25.80
N SER A 70 -1.69 33.68 25.04
CA SER A 70 -0.42 33.25 25.62
C SER A 70 0.28 34.40 26.35
N ALA A 71 0.24 35.61 25.79
CA ALA A 71 0.76 36.81 26.45
C ALA A 71 0.02 37.12 27.76
N LEU A 72 -1.32 37.03 27.75
CA LEU A 72 -2.14 37.23 28.95
C LEU A 72 -1.90 36.15 30.02
N ARG A 73 -1.83 34.87 29.62
CA ARG A 73 -1.49 33.75 30.52
C ARG A 73 -0.13 33.96 31.16
N GLN A 74 0.87 34.40 30.39
CA GLN A 74 2.19 34.72 30.91
C GLN A 74 2.15 35.89 31.90
N ALA A 75 1.45 36.98 31.57
CA ALA A 75 1.30 38.13 32.45
C ALA A 75 0.60 37.79 33.77
N VAL A 76 -0.43 36.94 33.73
CA VAL A 76 -1.11 36.42 34.93
C VAL A 76 -0.17 35.53 35.75
N ALA A 77 0.56 34.61 35.11
CA ALA A 77 1.47 33.69 35.79
C ALA A 77 2.67 34.39 36.45
N GLN A 78 3.13 35.51 35.88
CA GLN A 78 4.25 36.29 36.42
C GLN A 78 3.83 37.29 37.50
N SER A 79 2.53 37.51 37.70
CA SER A 79 2.03 38.46 38.70
C SER A 79 1.79 37.77 40.04
N THR A 80 2.31 38.36 41.12
CA THR A 80 2.02 37.91 42.50
C THR A 80 0.56 38.16 42.89
N THR A 81 -0.07 39.15 42.26
CA THR A 81 -1.50 39.49 42.39
C THR A 81 -2.07 39.75 40.99
N PRO A 82 -2.59 38.74 40.29
CA PRO A 82 -3.14 38.91 38.95
C PRO A 82 -4.25 39.97 38.88
N HIS A 83 -4.21 40.83 37.87
CA HIS A 83 -5.22 41.88 37.70
C HIS A 83 -6.56 41.25 37.26
N PRO A 84 -7.70 41.54 37.93
CA PRO A 84 -9.00 40.93 37.60
C PRO A 84 -9.41 41.11 36.13
N ALA A 85 -9.09 42.25 35.51
CA ALA A 85 -9.37 42.49 34.09
C ALA A 85 -8.61 41.53 33.15
N ASN A 86 -7.40 41.09 33.51
CA ASN A 86 -6.66 40.12 32.70
C ASN A 86 -7.26 38.72 32.83
N ILE A 87 -7.80 38.37 34.01
CA ILE A 87 -8.50 37.11 34.22
C ILE A 87 -9.81 37.10 33.41
N ALA A 88 -10.61 38.17 33.51
CA ALA A 88 -11.86 38.30 32.75
C ALA A 88 -11.63 38.25 31.23
N LEU A 89 -10.59 38.93 30.73
CA LEU A 89 -10.23 38.89 29.31
C LEU A 89 -9.73 37.50 28.87
N LEU A 90 -9.03 36.77 29.74
CA LEU A 90 -8.65 35.38 29.47
C LEU A 90 -9.89 34.47 29.37
N GLU A 91 -10.84 34.63 30.28
CA GLU A 91 -12.10 33.87 30.26
C GLU A 91 -12.92 34.16 29.00
N GLU A 92 -12.92 35.41 28.54
CA GLU A 92 -13.58 35.83 27.28
C GLU A 92 -12.92 35.23 26.03
N LEU A 93 -11.58 35.25 25.95
CA LEU A 93 -10.86 34.82 24.74
C LEU A 93 -10.64 33.31 24.65
N THR A 94 -10.70 32.58 25.77
CA THR A 94 -10.53 31.12 25.80
C THR A 94 -11.50 30.36 24.87
N PRO A 95 -12.82 30.60 24.88
CA PRO A 95 -13.75 29.90 23.99
C PRO A 95 -13.49 30.19 22.50
N GLU A 96 -12.98 31.39 22.16
CA GLU A 96 -12.61 31.70 20.77
C GLU A 96 -11.42 30.86 20.30
N LEU A 97 -10.44 30.61 21.18
CA LEU A 97 -9.30 29.74 20.90
C LEU A 97 -9.73 28.28 20.77
N GLU A 98 -10.57 27.79 21.68
CA GLU A 98 -11.11 26.43 21.63
C GLU A 98 -11.83 26.18 20.30
N HIS A 99 -12.70 27.10 19.87
CA HIS A 99 -13.36 27.01 18.58
C HIS A 99 -12.37 27.04 17.39
N ALA A 100 -11.31 27.86 17.45
CA ALA A 100 -10.27 27.89 16.43
C ALA A 100 -9.46 26.58 16.39
N GLU A 101 -9.19 25.96 17.54
CA GLU A 101 -8.53 24.66 17.66
C GLU A 101 -9.38 23.52 17.12
N GLU A 102 -10.70 23.53 17.37
CA GLU A 102 -11.66 22.59 16.78
C GLU A 102 -11.67 22.69 15.25
N LEU A 103 -11.79 23.91 14.70
CA LEU A 103 -11.75 24.12 13.26
C LEU A 103 -10.42 23.66 12.66
N PHE A 104 -9.29 24.01 13.28
CA PHE A 104 -7.98 23.55 12.85
C PHE A 104 -7.88 22.02 12.86
N SER A 105 -8.34 21.37 13.93
CA SER A 105 -8.33 19.91 14.05
C SER A 105 -9.16 19.25 12.96
N ARG A 106 -10.36 19.79 12.68
CA ARG A 106 -11.25 19.30 11.62
C ARG A 106 -10.61 19.43 10.23
N PHE A 107 -10.16 20.63 9.87
CA PHE A 107 -9.55 20.86 8.54
C PHE A 107 -8.22 20.13 8.38
N ASN A 108 -7.44 19.98 9.44
CA ASN A 108 -6.21 19.20 9.37
C ASN A 108 -6.50 17.70 9.19
N ALA A 109 -7.55 17.15 9.80
CA ALA A 109 -7.97 15.77 9.57
C ALA A 109 -8.42 15.55 8.10
N GLU A 110 -9.19 16.49 7.56
CA GLU A 110 -9.62 16.48 6.15
C GLU A 110 -8.43 16.57 5.18
N ARG A 111 -7.47 17.46 5.45
CA ARG A 111 -6.22 17.60 4.70
C ARG A 111 -5.41 16.31 4.70
N ILE A 112 -5.24 15.68 5.86
CA ILE A 112 -4.51 14.40 5.98
C ILE A 112 -5.22 13.31 5.18
N SER A 113 -6.54 13.17 5.34
CA SER A 113 -7.31 12.13 4.65
C SER A 113 -7.31 12.30 3.12
N THR A 114 -7.62 13.51 2.65
CA THR A 114 -7.70 13.82 1.20
C THR A 114 -6.32 13.79 0.57
N GLY A 115 -5.31 14.37 1.23
CA GLY A 115 -3.93 14.37 0.75
C GLY A 115 -3.34 12.96 0.67
N ALA A 116 -3.63 12.08 1.64
CA ALA A 116 -3.20 10.69 1.61
C ALA A 116 -3.81 9.92 0.43
N ALA A 117 -5.12 10.08 0.19
CA ALA A 117 -5.79 9.46 -0.95
C ALA A 117 -5.22 9.94 -2.29
N PHE A 118 -5.05 11.26 -2.46
CA PHE A 118 -4.47 11.82 -3.69
C PHE A 118 -3.03 11.35 -3.92
N SER A 119 -2.20 11.34 -2.86
CA SER A 119 -0.82 10.85 -2.93
C SER A 119 -0.75 9.35 -3.24
N ALA A 120 -1.71 8.55 -2.78
CA ALA A 120 -1.80 7.14 -3.11
C ALA A 120 -2.15 6.93 -4.59
N ILE A 121 -3.07 7.74 -5.13
CA ILE A 121 -3.41 7.75 -6.57
C ILE A 121 -2.19 8.12 -7.42
N GLN A 122 -1.49 9.20 -7.08
CA GLN A 122 -0.30 9.63 -7.81
C GLN A 122 0.76 8.53 -7.85
N ARG A 123 1.11 7.94 -6.69
CA ARG A 123 2.07 6.83 -6.61
C ARG A 123 1.63 5.60 -7.40
N ALA A 124 0.34 5.27 -7.36
CA ALA A 124 -0.20 4.16 -8.13
C ALA A 124 -0.04 4.41 -9.64
N LEU A 125 -0.35 5.61 -10.11
CA LEU A 125 -0.20 5.98 -11.54
C LEU A 125 1.27 6.06 -11.98
N GLU A 126 2.18 6.53 -11.12
CA GLU A 126 3.63 6.56 -11.37
C GLU A 126 4.23 5.16 -11.49
N ALA A 127 3.73 4.20 -10.70
CA ALA A 127 4.22 2.82 -10.69
C ALA A 127 3.78 2.00 -11.91
N LEU A 128 2.90 2.54 -12.76
CA LEU A 128 2.40 1.81 -13.93
C LEU A 128 3.40 1.78 -15.07
N PRO A 129 3.44 0.69 -15.86
CA PRO A 129 4.29 0.62 -17.04
C PRO A 129 3.86 1.69 -18.06
N PRO A 130 4.80 2.25 -18.84
CA PRO A 130 4.51 3.35 -19.79
C PRO A 130 3.46 3.00 -20.86
N ASN A 131 3.28 1.70 -21.13
CA ASN A 131 2.33 1.16 -22.09
C ASN A 131 1.07 0.55 -21.44
N ALA A 132 0.79 0.90 -20.18
CA ALA A 132 -0.44 0.52 -19.49
C ALA A 132 -1.67 0.99 -20.30
N ARG A 133 -2.63 0.09 -20.49
CA ARG A 133 -3.92 0.43 -21.07
C ARG A 133 -4.96 0.52 -19.96
N PHE A 134 -5.66 1.64 -19.93
CA PHE A 134 -6.68 1.90 -18.92
C PHE A 134 -8.07 1.62 -19.47
N VAL A 135 -8.84 0.85 -18.72
CA VAL A 135 -10.23 0.56 -19.02
C VAL A 135 -11.07 1.10 -17.88
N ALA A 136 -12.09 1.89 -18.22
CA ALA A 136 -13.07 2.32 -17.23
C ALA A 136 -13.88 1.12 -16.78
N VAL A 137 -14.03 0.97 -15.47
CA VAL A 137 -14.89 -0.06 -14.88
C VAL A 137 -16.07 0.65 -14.24
N GLU A 138 -17.27 0.34 -14.73
CA GLU A 138 -18.49 0.78 -14.08
C GLU A 138 -18.69 -0.06 -12.82
N SER A 139 -18.75 0.62 -11.67
CA SER A 139 -19.18 -0.03 -10.42
C SER A 139 -20.64 -0.45 -10.57
N SER A 140 -20.97 -1.65 -10.11
CA SER A 140 -22.36 -2.06 -9.99
C SER A 140 -23.09 -1.08 -9.07
N ALA A 141 -24.20 -0.50 -9.55
CA ALA A 141 -24.96 0.47 -8.76
C ALA A 141 -25.33 -0.12 -7.38
N PRO A 142 -25.04 0.59 -6.28
CA PRO A 142 -25.26 0.06 -4.95
C PRO A 142 -26.76 -0.15 -4.70
N LYS A 143 -27.11 -1.33 -4.21
CA LYS A 143 -28.49 -1.66 -3.87
C LYS A 143 -28.89 -0.91 -2.59
N LYS A 144 -30.20 -0.78 -2.35
CA LYS A 144 -30.71 -0.11 -1.13
C LYS A 144 -30.29 -0.83 0.17
N ALA A 145 -30.06 -2.14 0.10
CA ALA A 145 -29.62 -2.94 1.24
C ALA A 145 -28.11 -2.89 1.46
N ASP A 146 -27.33 -2.41 0.49
CA ASP A 146 -25.88 -2.33 0.62
C ASP A 146 -25.52 -1.18 1.55
N THR A 147 -24.74 -1.50 2.59
CA THR A 147 -24.24 -0.53 3.57
C THR A 147 -22.72 -0.48 3.53
N LEU A 148 -22.17 0.69 3.83
CA LEU A 148 -20.72 0.90 3.88
C LEU A 148 -20.04 -0.05 4.88
N ILE A 149 -20.71 -0.36 6.00
CA ILE A 149 -20.20 -1.28 7.03
C ILE A 149 -20.08 -2.71 6.47
N ALA A 150 -21.15 -3.25 5.87
CA ALA A 150 -21.14 -4.61 5.33
C ALA A 150 -20.11 -4.80 4.20
N VAL A 151 -19.96 -3.80 3.33
CA VAL A 151 -18.95 -3.79 2.26
C VAL A 151 -17.53 -3.81 2.86
N ARG A 152 -17.29 -3.04 3.92
CA ARG A 152 -15.98 -3.03 4.59
C ARG A 152 -15.64 -4.33 5.31
N GLU A 153 -16.64 -4.97 5.92
CA GLU A 153 -16.46 -6.31 6.50
C GLU A 153 -16.10 -7.34 5.42
N THR A 154 -16.73 -7.24 4.25
CA THR A 154 -16.40 -8.08 3.08
C THR A 154 -14.96 -7.84 2.60
N ILE A 155 -14.54 -6.57 2.48
CA ILE A 155 -13.17 -6.21 2.11
C ILE A 155 -12.16 -6.75 3.13
N ALA A 156 -12.44 -6.61 4.43
CA ALA A 156 -11.60 -7.14 5.49
C ALA A 156 -11.53 -8.68 5.45
N GLY A 157 -12.63 -9.36 5.11
CA GLY A 157 -12.65 -10.80 4.82
C GLY A 157 -11.72 -11.17 3.67
N LEU A 158 -11.90 -10.56 2.51
CA LEU A 158 -11.09 -10.83 1.32
C LEU A 158 -9.60 -10.54 1.53
N LYS A 159 -9.26 -9.45 2.22
CA LYS A 159 -7.86 -9.14 2.57
C LYS A 159 -7.25 -10.19 3.50
N ARG A 160 -8.02 -10.71 4.47
CA ARG A 160 -7.59 -11.83 5.32
C ARG A 160 -7.39 -13.10 4.51
N ASP A 161 -8.28 -13.40 3.57
CA ASP A 161 -8.19 -14.60 2.73
C ASP A 161 -6.97 -14.52 1.79
N ILE A 162 -6.71 -13.36 1.19
CA ILE A 162 -5.50 -13.11 0.39
C ILE A 162 -4.25 -13.32 1.25
N HIS A 163 -4.19 -12.71 2.43
CA HIS A 163 -3.04 -12.88 3.32
C HIS A 163 -2.87 -14.34 3.77
N ALA A 164 -3.96 -15.03 4.13
CA ALA A 164 -3.94 -16.43 4.51
C ALA A 164 -3.42 -17.31 3.36
N LEU A 165 -3.83 -17.03 2.12
CA LEU A 165 -3.35 -17.74 0.95
C LEU A 165 -1.90 -17.43 0.61
N GLU A 166 -1.46 -16.17 0.71
CA GLU A 166 -0.05 -15.79 0.50
C GLU A 166 0.86 -16.46 1.53
N SER A 167 0.45 -16.43 2.81
CA SER A 167 1.13 -17.03 3.96
C SER A 167 0.92 -18.54 4.11
N SER A 168 0.18 -19.17 3.20
CA SER A 168 -0.08 -20.62 3.22
C SER A 168 1.22 -21.42 3.16
N ALA A 169 1.13 -22.72 3.47
CA ALA A 169 2.24 -23.64 3.26
C ALA A 169 2.84 -23.49 1.85
N PRO A 170 4.15 -23.72 1.68
CA PRO A 170 4.80 -23.67 0.39
C PRO A 170 4.09 -24.59 -0.61
N THR A 171 4.02 -24.14 -1.85
CA THR A 171 3.47 -24.91 -2.97
C THR A 171 4.24 -26.23 -3.13
N THR A 172 3.63 -27.21 -3.77
CA THR A 172 4.29 -28.50 -4.03
C THR A 172 5.61 -28.30 -4.78
N GLU A 173 5.62 -27.39 -5.76
CA GLU A 173 6.81 -27.04 -6.53
C GLU A 173 7.90 -26.39 -5.66
N GLU A 174 7.54 -25.52 -4.72
CA GLU A 174 8.50 -24.95 -3.76
C GLU A 174 9.05 -26.00 -2.78
N GLN A 175 8.20 -26.95 -2.34
CA GLN A 175 8.64 -28.07 -1.51
C GLN A 175 9.61 -28.98 -2.26
N GLU A 176 9.30 -29.32 -3.52
CA GLU A 176 10.19 -30.09 -4.40
C GLU A 176 11.51 -29.37 -4.65
N ALA A 177 11.47 -28.07 -4.98
CA ALA A 177 12.67 -27.27 -5.18
C ALA A 177 13.54 -27.22 -3.92
N THR A 178 12.91 -27.07 -2.75
CA THR A 178 13.60 -27.10 -1.45
C THR A 178 14.23 -28.46 -1.17
N LEU A 179 13.52 -29.55 -1.47
CA LEU A 179 14.02 -30.92 -1.30
C LEU A 179 15.21 -31.18 -2.24
N ARG A 180 15.10 -30.81 -3.52
CA ARG A 180 16.19 -30.90 -4.50
C ARG A 180 17.41 -30.09 -4.06
N ALA A 181 17.21 -28.87 -3.57
CA ALA A 181 18.29 -28.03 -3.05
C ALA A 181 18.96 -28.66 -1.81
N ALA A 182 18.19 -29.27 -0.91
CA ALA A 182 18.73 -29.98 0.25
C ALA A 182 19.53 -31.22 -0.16
N ILE A 183 19.07 -32.00 -1.14
CA ILE A 183 19.77 -33.16 -1.70
C ILE A 183 21.07 -32.69 -2.37
N ALA A 184 21.03 -31.64 -3.19
CA ALA A 184 22.21 -31.08 -3.85
C ALA A 184 23.26 -30.64 -2.82
N LYS A 185 22.86 -29.87 -1.80
CA LYS A 185 23.74 -29.43 -0.72
C LYS A 185 24.36 -30.61 0.06
N ARG A 186 23.59 -31.66 0.31
CA ARG A 186 24.11 -32.90 0.94
C ARG A 186 25.06 -33.66 0.02
N GLY A 187 24.76 -33.72 -1.28
CA GLY A 187 25.63 -34.32 -2.29
C GLY A 187 26.96 -33.58 -2.41
N GLU A 188 26.98 -32.25 -2.31
CA GLU A 188 28.22 -31.48 -2.29
C GLU A 188 29.12 -31.84 -1.11
N ALA A 189 28.55 -32.06 0.08
CA ALA A 189 29.28 -32.51 1.27
C ALA A 189 29.74 -33.99 1.15
N GLY A 190 28.95 -34.83 0.47
CA GLY A 190 29.25 -36.23 0.22
C GLY A 190 30.24 -36.48 -0.93
N ARG A 191 30.55 -35.45 -1.72
CA ARG A 191 31.49 -35.56 -2.84
C ARG A 191 32.90 -35.90 -2.32
N PRO A 192 33.51 -37.00 -2.79
CA PRO A 192 34.88 -37.34 -2.40
C PRO A 192 35.87 -36.28 -2.87
N ARG A 193 36.77 -35.89 -1.96
CA ARG A 193 37.89 -34.97 -2.20
C ARG A 193 39.17 -35.66 -1.77
N MET A 194 40.26 -35.46 -2.52
CA MET A 194 41.57 -35.91 -2.06
C MET A 194 42.12 -34.89 -1.06
N ASP A 195 42.58 -35.39 0.08
CA ASP A 195 43.38 -34.57 0.99
C ASP A 195 44.85 -34.51 0.55
N ARG A 196 45.65 -33.71 1.27
CA ARG A 196 47.08 -33.53 1.01
C ARG A 196 47.91 -34.81 1.14
N THR A 197 47.35 -35.89 1.70
CA THR A 197 48.01 -37.19 1.86
C THR A 197 47.59 -38.20 0.78
N GLY A 198 46.78 -37.78 -0.19
CA GLY A 198 46.24 -38.66 -1.24
C GLY A 198 45.09 -39.55 -0.76
N ARG A 199 44.54 -39.30 0.44
CA ARG A 199 43.40 -40.06 0.98
C ARG A 199 42.10 -39.39 0.55
N LEU A 200 41.11 -40.19 0.17
CA LEU A 200 39.75 -39.72 -0.09
C LEU A 200 39.07 -39.36 1.24
N LYS A 201 38.54 -38.14 1.30
CA LYS A 201 37.72 -37.63 2.40
C LYS A 201 36.43 -37.05 1.85
N THR A 202 35.40 -37.02 2.67
CA THR A 202 34.16 -36.28 2.40
C THR A 202 34.01 -35.22 3.48
N ASP A 203 33.28 -34.15 3.17
CA ASP A 203 33.00 -33.08 4.13
C ASP A 203 31.69 -33.37 4.91
N ALA A 204 31.20 -34.61 4.84
CA ALA A 204 29.97 -35.04 5.51
C ALA A 204 30.12 -35.10 7.05
N THR A 205 29.02 -34.87 7.76
CA THR A 205 28.96 -34.80 9.23
C THR A 205 29.38 -36.09 9.94
N ALA A 206 29.70 -35.98 11.24
CA ALA A 206 30.41 -36.97 12.06
C ALA A 206 29.82 -38.39 12.21
N THR A 207 28.60 -38.67 11.74
CA THR A 207 27.99 -40.01 11.86
C THR A 207 28.07 -40.79 10.54
N ALA A 208 28.35 -42.10 10.63
CA ALA A 208 28.46 -42.98 9.46
C ALA A 208 27.18 -42.99 8.59
N GLN A 209 26.02 -42.88 9.22
CA GLN A 209 24.72 -42.88 8.53
C GLN A 209 24.50 -41.57 7.75
N ALA A 210 24.89 -40.42 8.30
CA ALA A 210 24.82 -39.15 7.59
C ALA A 210 25.83 -39.08 6.43
N ALA A 211 27.02 -39.66 6.61
CA ALA A 211 28.01 -39.77 5.55
C ALA A 211 27.53 -40.68 4.40
N ALA A 212 26.92 -41.82 4.70
CA ALA A 212 26.35 -42.72 3.68
C ALA A 212 25.24 -42.05 2.87
N LEU A 213 24.34 -41.30 3.53
CA LEU A 213 23.29 -40.56 2.85
C LEU A 213 23.85 -39.42 1.99
N ALA A 214 24.87 -38.70 2.47
CA ALA A 214 25.53 -37.64 1.68
C ALA A 214 26.18 -38.21 0.41
N VAL A 215 26.84 -39.36 0.51
CA VAL A 215 27.40 -40.07 -0.66
C VAL A 215 26.30 -40.54 -1.61
N ALA A 216 25.17 -41.04 -1.09
CA ALA A 216 24.02 -41.40 -1.92
C ALA A 216 23.43 -40.19 -2.66
N CYS A 217 23.28 -39.04 -1.98
CA CYS A 217 22.87 -37.77 -2.59
C CYS A 217 23.84 -37.30 -3.70
N TRP A 218 25.13 -37.62 -3.60
CA TRP A 218 26.12 -37.30 -4.62
C TRP A 218 26.04 -38.24 -5.84
N LEU A 219 25.92 -39.55 -5.60
CA LEU A 219 25.93 -40.56 -6.66
C LEU A 219 24.62 -40.64 -7.44
N ASN A 220 23.48 -40.51 -6.77
CA ASN A 220 22.16 -40.65 -7.38
C ASN A 220 21.14 -39.68 -6.76
N PRO A 221 21.27 -38.37 -7.02
CA PRO A 221 20.39 -37.36 -6.43
C PRO A 221 18.92 -37.57 -6.81
N GLU A 222 18.62 -37.97 -8.04
CA GLU A 222 17.23 -38.19 -8.50
C GLU A 222 16.61 -39.44 -7.87
N GLY A 223 17.37 -40.53 -7.69
CA GLY A 223 16.88 -41.72 -7.00
C GLY A 223 16.62 -41.47 -5.51
N VAL A 224 17.49 -40.67 -4.86
CA VAL A 224 17.24 -40.24 -3.47
C VAL A 224 16.01 -39.34 -3.39
N PHE A 225 15.84 -38.41 -4.34
CA PHE A 225 14.66 -37.57 -4.41
C PHE A 225 13.39 -38.40 -4.57
N ALA A 226 13.32 -39.29 -5.56
CA ALA A 226 12.17 -40.16 -5.79
C ALA A 226 11.83 -40.99 -4.55
N ARG A 227 12.85 -41.53 -3.86
CA ARG A 227 12.64 -42.30 -2.64
C ARG A 227 12.11 -41.45 -1.48
N MET A 228 12.63 -40.23 -1.30
CA MET A 228 12.12 -39.31 -0.28
C MET A 228 10.68 -38.89 -0.57
N VAL A 229 10.30 -38.71 -1.83
CA VAL A 229 8.92 -38.44 -2.23
C VAL A 229 8.01 -39.65 -1.91
N GLU A 230 8.42 -40.87 -2.28
CA GLU A 230 7.69 -42.11 -1.95
C GLU A 230 7.51 -42.30 -0.43
N ASP A 231 8.53 -41.95 0.37
CA ASP A 231 8.49 -42.06 1.82
C ASP A 231 7.69 -40.91 2.49
N GLY A 232 7.01 -40.05 1.70
CA GLY A 232 6.11 -39.01 2.20
C GLY A 232 6.80 -37.72 2.66
N ALA A 233 8.01 -37.41 2.14
CA ALA A 233 8.70 -36.17 2.47
C ALA A 233 7.97 -34.92 1.95
N LEU A 234 7.13 -35.06 0.92
CA LEU A 234 6.18 -34.04 0.48
C LEU A 234 4.85 -34.25 1.21
N ARG A 235 4.25 -33.18 1.75
CA ARG A 235 2.98 -33.29 2.46
C ARG A 235 1.85 -33.52 1.46
N GLU A 236 1.26 -34.72 1.45
CA GLU A 236 0.23 -35.16 0.48
C GLU A 236 -1.15 -34.48 0.60
N GLY A 237 -1.35 -33.52 1.49
CA GLY A 237 -2.66 -32.91 1.69
C GLY A 237 -2.58 -31.49 2.21
N GLY A 238 -2.68 -30.50 1.32
CA GLY A 238 -2.94 -29.11 1.69
C GLY A 238 -2.13 -28.04 0.96
N SER A 239 -1.14 -28.38 0.14
CA SER A 239 -0.46 -27.41 -0.72
C SER A 239 -1.15 -27.32 -2.08
N LEU A 240 -1.71 -26.15 -2.38
CA LEU A 240 -2.08 -25.79 -3.75
C LEU A 240 -0.82 -25.82 -4.62
N SER A 241 -0.95 -26.22 -5.88
CA SER A 241 0.10 -25.97 -6.88
C SER A 241 0.34 -24.46 -7.02
N ALA A 242 1.52 -24.08 -7.51
CA ALA A 242 1.83 -22.68 -7.80
C ALA A 242 0.80 -22.04 -8.74
N ALA A 243 0.31 -22.78 -9.74
CA ALA A 243 -0.71 -22.34 -10.68
C ALA A 243 -2.07 -22.12 -9.99
N GLU A 244 -2.52 -23.05 -9.16
CA GLU A 244 -3.78 -22.93 -8.42
C GLU A 244 -3.74 -21.79 -7.40
N LYS A 245 -2.63 -21.66 -6.65
CA LYS A 245 -2.42 -20.55 -5.72
C LYS A 245 -2.47 -19.20 -6.45
N ALA A 246 -1.80 -19.09 -7.60
CA ALA A 246 -1.82 -17.89 -8.42
C ALA A 246 -3.23 -17.57 -8.97
N ALA A 247 -3.97 -18.59 -9.44
CA ALA A 247 -5.34 -18.43 -9.94
C ALA A 247 -6.30 -18.01 -8.83
N ALA A 248 -6.20 -18.62 -7.65
CA ALA A 248 -6.99 -18.26 -6.48
C ALA A 248 -6.70 -16.83 -6.01
N LEU A 249 -5.42 -16.43 -5.92
CA LEU A 249 -5.03 -15.05 -5.61
C LEU A 249 -5.56 -14.05 -6.64
N THR A 250 -5.51 -14.40 -7.92
CA THR A 250 -6.05 -13.55 -8.99
C THR A 250 -7.55 -13.36 -8.82
N THR A 251 -8.27 -14.42 -8.51
CA THR A 251 -9.72 -14.38 -8.28
C THR A 251 -10.07 -13.55 -7.05
N LEU A 252 -9.38 -13.76 -5.92
CA LEU A 252 -9.61 -13.00 -4.70
C LEU A 252 -9.30 -11.51 -4.88
N ARG A 253 -8.22 -11.16 -5.59
CA ARG A 253 -7.87 -9.77 -5.89
C ARG A 253 -8.88 -9.12 -6.84
N ALA A 254 -9.39 -9.86 -7.82
CA ALA A 254 -10.47 -9.36 -8.69
C ALA A 254 -11.75 -9.10 -7.89
N SER A 255 -12.17 -10.03 -7.03
CA SER A 255 -13.31 -9.84 -6.14
C SER A 255 -13.12 -8.67 -5.18
N LEU A 256 -11.92 -8.52 -4.60
CA LEU A 256 -11.59 -7.38 -3.73
C LEU A 256 -11.77 -6.06 -4.48
N PHE A 257 -11.24 -5.96 -5.69
CA PHE A 257 -11.36 -4.77 -6.51
C PHE A 257 -12.83 -4.41 -6.82
N GLU A 258 -13.66 -5.39 -7.18
CA GLU A 258 -15.09 -5.15 -7.42
C GLU A 258 -15.82 -4.65 -6.16
N VAL A 259 -15.49 -5.21 -4.99
CA VAL A 259 -16.09 -4.76 -3.71
C VAL A 259 -15.58 -3.37 -3.33
N GLU A 260 -14.33 -3.02 -3.63
CA GLU A 260 -13.80 -1.66 -3.44
C GLU A 260 -14.43 -0.63 -4.40
N LEU A 261 -14.76 -1.02 -5.64
CA LEU A 261 -15.59 -0.19 -6.53
C LEU A 261 -16.98 0.07 -5.96
N LEU A 262 -17.58 -0.93 -5.31
CA LEU A 262 -18.86 -0.78 -4.62
C LEU A 262 -18.75 0.15 -3.40
N GLU A 263 -17.65 0.05 -2.63
CA GLU A 263 -17.35 1.00 -1.53
C GLU A 263 -17.32 2.43 -2.06
N GLU A 264 -16.63 2.69 -3.16
CA GLU A 264 -16.54 4.03 -3.75
C GLU A 264 -17.88 4.54 -4.26
N ALA A 265 -18.72 3.68 -4.84
CA ALA A 265 -20.07 4.05 -5.24
C ALA A 265 -20.96 4.40 -4.03
N LEU A 266 -20.82 3.69 -2.91
CA LEU A 266 -21.50 4.00 -1.66
C LEU A 266 -21.01 5.30 -1.03
N LEU A 267 -19.70 5.56 -1.02
CA LEU A 267 -19.12 6.82 -0.53
C LEU A 267 -19.62 8.02 -1.34
N GLN A 268 -19.83 7.87 -2.65
CA GLN A 268 -20.42 8.90 -3.49
C GLN A 268 -21.91 9.14 -3.22
N ARG A 269 -22.67 8.08 -2.91
CA ARG A 269 -24.12 8.15 -2.65
C ARG A 269 -24.45 8.69 -1.26
N ASP A 270 -23.81 8.12 -0.24
CA ASP A 270 -24.19 8.30 1.17
C ASP A 270 -23.20 9.20 1.92
N GLY A 271 -22.05 9.52 1.32
CA GLY A 271 -20.94 10.16 2.00
C GLY A 271 -20.16 9.20 2.91
N GLY A 272 -19.22 9.75 3.67
CA GLY A 272 -18.40 9.01 4.63
C GLY A 272 -16.89 9.15 4.38
N THR A 273 -16.11 8.65 5.32
CA THR A 273 -14.65 8.72 5.26
C THR A 273 -14.08 7.52 4.52
N ARG A 274 -13.25 7.73 3.51
CA ARG A 274 -12.54 6.66 2.78
C ARG A 274 -11.52 5.96 3.67
N ARG A 275 -11.31 4.66 3.46
CA ARG A 275 -10.25 3.90 4.14
C ARG A 275 -8.87 4.34 3.65
N ALA A 276 -7.89 4.38 4.56
CA ALA A 276 -6.52 4.77 4.22
C ALA A 276 -5.81 3.77 3.28
N ASP A 277 -6.28 2.52 3.24
CA ASP A 277 -5.74 1.40 2.48
C ASP A 277 -6.64 1.00 1.28
N ALA A 278 -7.50 1.90 0.82
CA ALA A 278 -8.33 1.68 -0.37
C ALA A 278 -7.45 1.64 -1.64
N ASP A 279 -7.77 0.75 -2.57
CA ASP A 279 -7.05 0.66 -3.84
C ASP A 279 -7.24 1.94 -4.67
N PRO A 280 -6.15 2.66 -5.01
CA PRO A 280 -6.24 3.90 -5.78
C PRO A 280 -6.85 3.75 -7.18
N LEU A 281 -6.74 2.56 -7.79
CA LEU A 281 -7.36 2.28 -9.09
C LEU A 281 -8.88 2.11 -8.95
N ALA A 282 -9.35 1.53 -7.84
CA ALA A 282 -10.78 1.43 -7.54
C ALA A 282 -11.37 2.83 -7.28
N ILE A 283 -10.65 3.71 -6.57
CA ILE A 283 -11.04 5.12 -6.39
C ILE A 283 -11.30 5.79 -7.75
N LEU A 284 -10.36 5.61 -8.68
CA LEU A 284 -10.46 6.15 -10.04
C LEU A 284 -11.49 5.42 -10.92
N GLY A 285 -11.97 4.23 -10.54
CA GLY A 285 -12.89 3.44 -11.34
C GLY A 285 -12.22 2.87 -12.60
N ILE A 286 -10.97 2.44 -12.51
CA ILE A 286 -10.19 1.94 -13.65
C ILE A 286 -9.55 0.59 -13.36
N ARG A 287 -9.45 -0.24 -14.40
CA ARG A 287 -8.60 -1.42 -14.43
C ARG A 287 -7.45 -1.18 -15.39
N VAL A 288 -6.28 -1.72 -15.04
CA VAL A 288 -5.11 -1.71 -15.91
C VAL A 288 -5.04 -3.04 -16.64
N GLU A 289 -5.15 -3.00 -17.96
CA GLU A 289 -4.82 -4.14 -18.81
C GLU A 289 -3.33 -4.10 -19.11
N ALA A 290 -2.67 -5.26 -19.06
CA ALA A 290 -1.35 -5.39 -19.65
C ALA A 290 -1.47 -4.97 -21.12
N GLY A 291 -0.91 -3.81 -21.47
CA GLY A 291 -0.81 -3.39 -22.86
C GLY A 291 -0.22 -4.55 -23.63
N ARG A 292 -0.77 -4.88 -24.80
CA ARG A 292 -0.18 -5.89 -25.69
C ARG A 292 1.30 -5.55 -25.85
N ALA A 293 2.17 -6.17 -25.06
CA ALA A 293 3.56 -6.33 -25.43
C ALA A 293 3.47 -6.93 -26.83
N ALA A 294 4.03 -6.23 -27.80
CA ALA A 294 3.94 -6.57 -29.20
C ALA A 294 4.05 -8.09 -29.34
N ARG A 295 2.93 -8.76 -29.67
CA ARG A 295 2.95 -10.11 -30.23
C ARG A 295 3.58 -9.97 -31.62
N ALA A 296 4.87 -9.69 -31.66
CA ALA A 296 5.71 -9.55 -32.84
C ALA A 296 7.18 -9.43 -32.39
N ALA A 297 7.77 -10.57 -32.04
CA ALA A 297 9.11 -11.01 -32.42
C ALA A 297 9.30 -12.44 -31.92
#